data_AF-A0A972P9A6-F1
#
_entry.id   AF-A0A972P9A6-F1
#
_cell.length_a   1.000
_cell.length_b   1.000
_cell.length_c   1.000
_cell.angle_alpha   90.00
_cell.angle_beta   90.00
_cell.angle_gamma   90.00
#
_symmetry.space_group_name_H-M   'P 1'
#
loop_
_entity.id
_entity.type
_entity.pdbx_description
1 polymer ?
#
loop_
_entity_poly.entity_id
_entity_poly.type
_entity_poly.pdbx_seq_one_letter_code
_entity_poly.pdbx_strand_id
1 'polypeptide(L)'
;MKPYHRLARHSGNSTLFDMVEMSIISNLWGEPLHIHAEGLRGTGKTTIMRTARNILPPIQRIKGCLYNCDPKRPHCPNHRHLSPEEVKALGTEMIPMPFLEISHSAKIATVAGSIDLARITDPTNPTAALLPGIIPQAHRGIIFIDEINRLADTSPEITDVLLDVMGTKPGRIQIEEAGLSHVEIPVQVSVWAASNPDEEPGPLEENRKQLSDRFDLVLYMGRPTSIEVVSNILLQSEISRQERLELVEQPLEGDTKYGQQLSKIAEEFKGLTMPDYLRNFISRLYLKYNIESLRAIEAIQQGAILHCALRRRKQVLVSDILRVIPLALKHRVDGDTLTRVLNNVDAREETVISFPGTGLAAATQGYPAVSEFENESQTGVKTTVGEQVQSTPPKRNRSLLEPIRSFFSGGGGASQQLDSGLPMPRARRLGALGKEELIRSENDFKRTENQ
;
A
#
# COMPACT_ATOMS: atom_id res chain seq x y z
N MET A 1 12.07 -5.08 23.45
CA MET A 1 10.94 -4.27 22.93
C MET A 1 9.68 -4.66 23.69
N LYS A 2 8.63 -3.84 23.78
CA LYS A 2 7.32 -4.34 24.29
C LYS A 2 6.80 -5.41 23.28
N PRO A 3 6.02 -6.41 23.70
CA PRO A 3 5.37 -7.30 22.74
C PRO A 3 4.24 -6.58 21.99
N TYR A 4 3.95 -6.99 20.76
CA TYR A 4 3.02 -6.31 19.84
C TYR A 4 1.60 -6.22 20.42
N HIS A 5 1.11 -7.31 21.01
CA HIS A 5 -0.23 -7.38 21.60
C HIS A 5 -0.43 -6.43 22.79
N ARG A 6 0.65 -5.91 23.41
CA ARG A 6 0.60 -4.91 24.50
C ARG A 6 0.96 -3.50 24.06
N LEU A 7 1.11 -3.24 22.76
CA LEU A 7 1.31 -1.87 22.28
C LEU A 7 0.02 -1.07 22.42
N ALA A 8 0.19 0.19 22.83
CA ALA A 8 -0.90 1.15 23.01
C ALA A 8 -1.67 1.36 21.70
N ARG A 9 -2.95 0.97 21.66
CA ARG A 9 -3.87 1.29 20.55
C ARG A 9 -4.75 2.47 20.94
N HIS A 10 -4.73 3.52 20.14
CA HIS A 10 -5.56 4.71 20.29
C HIS A 10 -6.00 5.23 18.90
N SER A 11 -6.94 6.17 18.86
CA SER A 11 -7.49 6.73 17.61
C SER A 11 -6.40 7.08 16.58
N GLY A 12 -5.42 7.89 16.98
CA GLY A 12 -4.30 8.34 16.14
C GLY A 12 -3.28 7.28 15.68
N ASN A 13 -3.34 6.02 16.13
CA ASN A 13 -2.45 4.96 15.63
C ASN A 13 -3.13 3.64 15.23
N SER A 14 -4.41 3.46 15.59
CA SER A 14 -5.22 2.27 15.29
C SER A 14 -5.15 1.83 13.82
N THR A 15 -5.21 2.79 12.89
CA THR A 15 -5.12 2.53 11.44
C THR A 15 -3.79 1.88 11.03
N LEU A 16 -2.67 2.17 11.73
CA LEU A 16 -1.38 1.54 11.43
C LEU A 16 -1.37 0.07 11.86
N PHE A 17 -2.03 -0.27 12.98
CA PHE A 17 -2.21 -1.68 13.36
C PHE A 17 -3.05 -2.42 12.32
N ASP A 18 -4.20 -1.84 11.92
CA ASP A 18 -5.04 -2.42 10.86
C ASP A 18 -4.22 -2.66 9.58
N MET A 19 -3.45 -1.67 9.10
CA MET A 19 -2.61 -1.80 7.88
C MET A 19 -1.52 -2.86 8.00
N VAL A 20 -0.84 -2.95 9.14
CA VAL A 20 0.19 -3.97 9.40
C VAL A 20 -0.43 -5.37 9.41
N GLU A 21 -1.55 -5.55 10.11
CA GLU A 21 -2.26 -6.84 10.20
C GLU A 21 -2.84 -7.26 8.84
N MET A 22 -3.41 -6.33 8.08
CA MET A 22 -3.83 -6.52 6.69
C MET A 22 -2.67 -6.95 5.79
N SER A 23 -1.49 -6.32 5.92
CA SER A 23 -0.32 -6.69 5.11
C SER A 23 0.21 -8.10 5.44
N ILE A 24 0.19 -8.50 6.71
CA ILE A 24 0.52 -9.88 7.12
C ILE A 24 -0.44 -10.89 6.48
N ILE A 25 -1.76 -10.65 6.57
CA ILE A 25 -2.79 -11.51 5.95
C ILE A 25 -2.59 -11.59 4.44
N SER A 26 -2.36 -10.46 3.77
CA SER A 26 -2.15 -10.39 2.32
C SER A 26 -0.92 -11.17 1.87
N ASN A 27 0.19 -11.08 2.61
CA ASN A 27 1.39 -11.87 2.33
C ASN A 27 1.15 -13.39 2.46
N LEU A 28 0.33 -13.83 3.41
CA LEU A 28 -0.08 -15.24 3.54
C LEU A 28 -0.99 -15.72 2.40
N TRP A 29 -1.73 -14.80 1.75
CA TRP A 29 -2.56 -15.13 0.58
C TRP A 29 -1.75 -15.33 -0.71
N GLY A 30 -0.56 -14.75 -0.80
CA GLY A 30 0.26 -14.74 -2.02
C GLY A 30 0.35 -13.37 -2.71
N GLU A 31 -0.35 -12.37 -2.18
CA GLU A 31 -0.55 -11.05 -2.81
C GLU A 31 0.01 -9.97 -1.88
N PRO A 32 1.24 -9.48 -2.08
CA PRO A 32 1.82 -8.46 -1.20
C PRO A 32 0.96 -7.20 -1.08
N LEU A 33 0.99 -6.58 0.10
CA LEU A 33 0.42 -5.26 0.35
C LEU A 33 1.52 -4.35 0.88
N HIS A 34 1.96 -3.41 0.04
CA HIS A 34 2.99 -2.44 0.39
C HIS A 34 2.37 -1.29 1.17
N ILE A 35 2.90 -1.02 2.36
CA ILE A 35 2.37 0.00 3.27
C ILE A 35 3.45 1.01 3.67
N HIS A 36 3.06 2.27 3.80
CA HIS A 36 3.94 3.35 4.22
C HIS A 36 3.29 4.16 5.34
N ALA A 37 4.03 4.36 6.43
CA ALA A 37 3.64 5.16 7.57
C ALA A 37 4.46 6.46 7.59
N GLU A 38 3.83 7.55 7.21
CA GLU A 38 4.42 8.88 7.20
C GLU A 38 4.06 9.63 8.49
N GLY A 39 4.94 10.51 8.96
CA GLY A 39 4.61 11.50 9.97
C GLY A 39 5.76 11.82 10.90
N LEU A 40 5.49 12.60 11.94
CA LEU A 40 6.56 13.22 12.73
C LEU A 40 7.40 12.23 13.57
N ARG A 41 8.60 12.64 13.97
CA ARG A 41 9.39 11.93 14.99
C ARG A 41 8.55 11.72 16.26
N GLY A 42 8.67 10.54 16.87
CA GLY A 42 7.98 10.19 18.12
C GLY A 42 6.55 9.65 17.97
N THR A 43 5.93 9.61 16.78
CA THR A 43 4.56 9.08 16.58
C THR A 43 4.44 7.54 16.64
N GLY A 44 5.51 6.83 16.99
CA GLY A 44 5.47 5.37 17.25
C GLY A 44 5.52 4.46 16.02
N LYS A 45 5.47 4.99 14.79
CA LYS A 45 5.45 4.26 13.49
C LYS A 45 6.40 3.06 13.46
N THR A 46 7.70 3.36 13.52
CA THR A 46 8.80 2.39 13.53
C THR A 46 8.72 1.40 14.70
N THR A 47 8.17 1.80 15.85
CA THR A 47 7.98 0.88 16.98
C THR A 47 6.88 -0.13 16.68
N ILE A 48 5.75 0.28 16.12
CA ILE A 48 4.65 -0.62 15.75
C ILE A 48 5.13 -1.60 14.67
N MET A 49 5.73 -1.10 13.58
CA MET A 49 6.24 -1.91 12.46
C MET A 49 7.35 -2.89 12.88
N ARG A 50 8.40 -2.44 13.61
CA ARG A 50 9.46 -3.36 14.08
C ARG A 50 8.96 -4.39 15.10
N THR A 51 8.00 -4.05 15.96
CA THR A 51 7.46 -5.01 16.94
C THR A 51 6.61 -6.08 16.28
N ALA A 52 5.94 -5.77 15.16
CA ALA A 52 5.10 -6.72 14.44
C ALA A 52 5.86 -7.96 13.93
N ARG A 53 7.20 -7.92 13.84
CA ARG A 53 8.04 -9.10 13.57
C ARG A 53 7.72 -10.28 14.52
N ASN A 54 7.29 -10.01 15.76
CA ASN A 54 6.98 -11.02 16.76
C ASN A 54 5.65 -11.77 16.50
N ILE A 55 4.73 -11.17 15.73
CA ILE A 55 3.42 -11.75 15.41
C ILE A 55 3.37 -12.37 14.01
N LEU A 56 4.49 -12.36 13.26
CA LEU A 56 4.53 -12.97 11.94
C LEU A 56 4.44 -14.49 12.06
N PRO A 57 3.48 -15.16 11.38
CA PRO A 57 3.39 -16.61 11.41
C PRO A 57 4.62 -17.28 10.78
N PRO A 58 5.05 -18.45 11.28
CA PRO A 58 6.18 -19.16 10.69
C PRO A 58 5.81 -19.71 9.30
N ILE A 59 6.80 -19.79 8.40
CA ILE A 59 6.65 -20.35 7.05
C ILE A 59 7.42 -21.66 6.90
N GLN A 60 6.87 -22.58 6.11
CA GLN A 60 7.57 -23.78 5.67
C GLN A 60 8.46 -23.44 4.46
N ARG A 61 9.73 -23.85 4.50
CA ARG A 61 10.67 -23.76 3.36
C ARG A 61 11.41 -25.08 3.10
N ILE A 62 12.01 -25.19 1.92
CA ILE A 62 13.03 -26.22 1.64
C ILE A 62 14.21 -26.01 2.60
N LYS A 63 14.67 -27.09 3.25
CA LYS A 63 15.69 -27.04 4.30
C LYS A 63 16.99 -26.37 3.81
N GLY A 64 17.46 -25.37 4.55
CA GLY A 64 18.69 -24.63 4.21
C GLY A 64 18.57 -23.68 3.01
N CYS A 65 17.39 -23.48 2.42
CA CYS A 65 17.22 -22.59 1.29
C CYS A 65 17.32 -21.11 1.68
N LEU A 66 18.36 -20.42 1.20
CA LEU A 66 18.58 -18.97 1.41
C LEU A 66 17.45 -18.08 0.84
N TYR A 67 16.72 -18.57 -0.16
CA TYR A 67 15.62 -17.87 -0.83
C TYR A 67 14.24 -18.20 -0.23
N ASN A 68 14.17 -19.01 0.85
CA ASN A 68 12.92 -19.43 1.49
C ASN A 68 11.88 -20.07 0.54
N CYS A 69 12.37 -20.81 -0.47
CA CYS A 69 11.55 -21.48 -1.46
C CYS A 69 10.45 -22.36 -0.84
N ASP A 70 9.22 -22.19 -1.32
CA ASP A 70 8.08 -23.02 -0.93
C ASP A 70 8.27 -24.44 -1.47
N PRO A 71 8.19 -25.50 -0.63
CA PRO A 71 8.34 -26.89 -1.10
C PRO A 71 7.34 -27.30 -2.19
N LYS A 72 6.18 -26.64 -2.29
CA LYS A 72 5.16 -26.90 -3.33
C LYS A 72 5.41 -26.10 -4.61
N ARG A 73 6.12 -24.98 -4.53
CA ARG A 73 6.38 -24.05 -5.64
C ARG A 73 7.80 -23.45 -5.52
N PRO A 74 8.87 -24.23 -5.79
CA PRO A 74 10.23 -23.72 -5.74
C PRO A 74 10.46 -22.69 -6.85
N HIS A 75 10.96 -21.50 -6.50
CA HIS A 75 11.14 -20.39 -7.44
C HIS A 75 12.61 -20.04 -7.72
N CYS A 76 13.48 -20.36 -6.77
CA CYS A 76 14.87 -19.94 -6.71
C CYS A 76 15.76 -20.74 -7.68
N PRO A 77 16.87 -20.18 -8.20
CA PRO A 77 17.72 -20.83 -9.20
C PRO A 77 18.13 -22.27 -8.86
N ASN A 78 18.39 -22.54 -7.58
CA ASN A 78 18.85 -23.84 -7.08
C ASN A 78 17.77 -24.93 -7.00
N HIS A 79 16.47 -24.56 -6.97
CA HIS A 79 15.38 -25.51 -6.71
C HIS A 79 14.27 -25.49 -7.78
N ARG A 80 14.16 -24.44 -8.60
CA ARG A 80 13.09 -24.26 -9.61
C ARG A 80 13.01 -25.37 -10.68
N HIS A 81 14.09 -26.14 -10.85
CA HIS A 81 14.21 -27.23 -11.82
C HIS A 81 14.13 -28.63 -11.18
N LEU A 82 14.00 -28.72 -9.86
CA LEU A 82 13.91 -30.00 -9.16
C LEU A 82 12.50 -30.58 -9.24
N SER A 83 12.43 -31.90 -9.37
CA SER A 83 11.19 -32.65 -9.23
C SER A 83 10.65 -32.62 -7.79
N PRO A 84 9.34 -32.88 -7.58
CA PRO A 84 8.77 -32.98 -6.24
C PRO A 84 9.44 -34.04 -5.35
N GLU A 85 10.00 -35.10 -5.93
CA GLU A 85 10.69 -36.17 -5.21
C GLU A 85 12.06 -35.71 -4.69
N GLU A 86 12.83 -34.99 -5.52
CA GLU A 86 14.11 -34.38 -5.11
C GLU A 86 13.90 -33.32 -4.03
N VAL A 87 12.88 -32.46 -4.18
CA VAL A 87 12.51 -31.46 -3.15
C VAL A 87 12.12 -32.14 -1.83
N LYS A 88 11.41 -33.27 -1.89
CA LYS A 88 11.07 -34.07 -0.71
C LYS A 88 12.30 -34.71 -0.07
N ALA A 89 13.30 -35.12 -0.85
CA ALA A 89 14.56 -35.69 -0.35
C ALA A 89 15.44 -34.65 0.38
N LEU A 90 15.44 -33.39 -0.07
CA LEU A 90 16.10 -32.27 0.66
C LEU A 90 15.45 -32.01 2.03
N GLY A 91 14.16 -32.32 2.16
CA GLY A 91 13.37 -32.08 3.36
C GLY A 91 12.96 -30.63 3.54
N THR A 92 12.14 -30.38 4.56
CA THR A 92 11.56 -29.06 4.84
C THR A 92 11.75 -28.68 6.29
N GLU A 93 11.82 -27.38 6.56
CA GLU A 93 11.87 -26.82 7.90
C GLU A 93 10.86 -25.68 8.07
N MET A 94 10.42 -25.45 9.31
CA MET A 94 9.63 -24.28 9.69
C MET A 94 10.59 -23.22 10.21
N ILE A 95 10.51 -22.01 9.65
CA ILE A 95 11.26 -20.83 10.12
C ILE A 95 10.28 -19.72 10.51
N PRO A 96 10.67 -18.76 11.36
CA PRO A 96 9.99 -17.47 11.43
C PRO A 96 9.90 -16.85 10.03
N MET A 97 8.78 -16.22 9.70
CA MET A 97 8.67 -15.46 8.45
C MET A 97 9.79 -14.40 8.38
N PRO A 98 10.50 -14.25 7.25
CA PRO A 98 11.55 -13.26 7.12
C PRO A 98 11.03 -11.86 7.41
N PHE A 99 11.72 -11.14 8.29
CA PHE A 99 11.58 -9.70 8.50
C PHE A 99 12.98 -9.11 8.41
N LEU A 100 13.31 -8.51 7.27
CA LEU A 100 14.63 -7.94 7.00
C LEU A 100 14.53 -6.43 6.83
N GLU A 101 15.54 -5.70 7.30
CA GLU A 101 15.57 -4.24 7.22
C GLU A 101 16.57 -3.78 6.14
N ILE A 102 16.19 -2.78 5.34
CA ILE A 102 17.09 -2.06 4.44
C ILE A 102 17.40 -0.69 5.07
N SER A 103 18.68 -0.42 5.31
CA SER A 103 19.16 0.91 5.72
C SER A 103 19.13 1.88 4.54
N HIS A 104 18.86 3.17 4.77
CA HIS A 104 19.11 4.23 3.78
C HIS A 104 20.57 4.30 3.31
N SER A 105 21.51 3.73 4.09
CA SER A 105 22.93 3.62 3.77
C SER A 105 23.33 2.25 3.17
N ALA A 106 22.37 1.42 2.75
CA ALA A 106 22.66 0.11 2.18
C ALA A 106 23.34 0.24 0.80
N LYS A 107 24.07 -0.81 0.38
CA LYS A 107 24.62 -0.89 -0.98
C LYS A 107 23.75 -1.80 -1.84
N ILE A 108 23.71 -1.53 -3.15
CA ILE A 108 22.94 -2.33 -4.12
C ILE A 108 23.24 -3.83 -4.01
N ALA A 109 24.51 -4.23 -3.87
CA ALA A 109 24.93 -5.61 -3.67
C ALA A 109 24.40 -6.27 -2.38
N THR A 110 24.17 -5.49 -1.32
CA THR A 110 23.57 -5.98 -0.06
C THR A 110 22.07 -6.18 -0.21
N VAL A 111 21.40 -5.35 -1.01
CA VAL A 111 19.95 -5.39 -1.19
C VAL A 111 19.53 -6.41 -2.25
N ALA A 112 20.15 -6.36 -3.43
CA ALA A 112 19.83 -7.24 -4.55
C ALA A 112 20.56 -8.59 -4.46
N GLY A 113 21.84 -8.54 -4.13
CA GLY A 113 22.76 -9.66 -4.16
C GLY A 113 23.98 -9.34 -5.02
N SER A 114 24.93 -10.27 -5.07
CA SER A 114 26.13 -10.16 -5.89
C SER A 114 26.57 -11.53 -6.40
N ILE A 115 27.57 -11.54 -7.28
CA ILE A 115 28.36 -12.74 -7.56
C ILE A 115 29.08 -13.22 -6.29
N ASP A 116 29.16 -14.54 -6.11
CA ASP A 116 30.09 -15.19 -5.19
C ASP A 116 31.47 -15.32 -5.87
N LEU A 117 32.32 -14.30 -5.70
CA LEU A 117 33.65 -14.29 -6.30
C LEU A 117 34.51 -15.47 -5.84
N ALA A 118 34.38 -15.91 -4.59
CA ALA A 118 35.19 -16.99 -4.05
C ALA A 118 34.90 -18.32 -4.77
N ARG A 119 33.64 -18.59 -5.12
CA ARG A 119 33.25 -19.77 -5.92
C ARG A 119 33.63 -19.66 -7.39
N ILE A 120 33.57 -18.47 -7.98
CA ILE A 120 34.02 -18.28 -9.37
C ILE A 120 35.53 -18.46 -9.51
N THR A 121 36.32 -17.98 -8.55
CA THR A 121 37.78 -18.10 -8.57
C THR A 121 38.32 -19.36 -7.89
N ASP A 122 37.45 -20.31 -7.53
CA ASP A 122 37.88 -21.58 -6.90
C ASP A 122 38.76 -22.36 -7.89
N PRO A 123 40.04 -22.63 -7.56
CA PRO A 123 40.97 -23.30 -8.48
C PRO A 123 40.68 -24.80 -8.66
N THR A 124 39.79 -25.38 -7.85
CA THR A 124 39.42 -26.80 -7.88
C THR A 124 38.07 -27.04 -8.54
N ASN A 125 37.10 -26.14 -8.35
CA ASN A 125 35.76 -26.23 -8.93
C ASN A 125 35.15 -24.84 -9.18
N PRO A 126 35.62 -24.10 -10.19
CA PRO A 126 35.13 -22.76 -10.48
C PRO A 126 33.66 -22.81 -10.90
N THR A 127 32.78 -22.20 -10.11
CA THR A 127 31.32 -22.25 -10.31
C THR A 127 30.69 -20.87 -10.24
N ALA A 128 29.91 -20.52 -11.27
CA ALA A 128 29.08 -19.33 -11.26
C ALA A 128 27.99 -19.46 -10.18
N ALA A 129 28.09 -18.62 -9.14
CA ALA A 129 27.19 -18.64 -8.01
C ALA A 129 26.83 -17.21 -7.59
N LEU A 130 25.64 -17.06 -6.99
CA LEU A 130 25.11 -15.79 -6.50
C LEU A 130 24.99 -15.83 -4.98
N LEU A 131 25.39 -14.74 -4.34
CA LEU A 131 25.05 -14.42 -2.95
C LEU A 131 23.73 -13.63 -2.97
N PRO A 132 22.61 -14.17 -2.48
CA PRO A 132 21.34 -13.46 -2.46
C PRO A 132 21.40 -12.26 -1.52
N GLY A 133 20.92 -11.09 -1.96
CA GLY A 133 20.77 -9.93 -1.10
C GLY A 133 19.55 -10.02 -0.16
N ILE A 134 19.27 -8.93 0.54
CA ILE A 134 18.09 -8.78 1.41
C ILE A 134 16.78 -9.13 0.69
N ILE A 135 16.59 -8.68 -0.55
CA ILE A 135 15.32 -8.87 -1.27
C ILE A 135 15.04 -10.35 -1.57
N PRO A 136 15.95 -11.12 -2.21
CA PRO A 136 15.75 -12.56 -2.37
C PRO A 136 15.63 -13.32 -1.04
N GLN A 137 16.36 -12.91 0.00
CA GLN A 137 16.27 -13.50 1.35
C GLN A 137 14.96 -13.14 2.09
N ALA A 138 14.23 -12.11 1.66
CA ALA A 138 12.95 -11.71 2.23
C ALA A 138 11.73 -12.33 1.51
N HIS A 139 11.93 -13.20 0.53
CA HIS A 139 10.84 -13.88 -0.18
C HIS A 139 9.90 -14.63 0.78
N ARG A 140 8.58 -14.46 0.57
CA ARG A 140 7.45 -14.84 1.44
C ARG A 140 7.43 -14.15 2.82
N GLY A 141 8.14 -13.02 2.96
CA GLY A 141 8.22 -12.23 4.19
C GLY A 141 7.99 -10.74 3.99
N ILE A 142 8.61 -9.96 4.88
CA ILE A 142 8.49 -8.52 5.00
C ILE A 142 9.87 -7.87 4.83
N ILE A 143 9.93 -6.78 4.08
CA ILE A 143 11.04 -5.82 4.10
C ILE A 143 10.58 -4.58 4.83
N PHE A 144 11.34 -4.14 5.83
CA PHE A 144 11.12 -2.86 6.50
C PHE A 144 12.19 -1.84 6.10
N ILE A 145 11.76 -0.60 5.83
CA ILE A 145 12.62 0.53 5.46
C ILE A 145 12.27 1.71 6.37
N ASP A 146 13.18 2.02 7.30
CA ASP A 146 13.13 3.24 8.11
C ASP A 146 13.71 4.39 7.26
N GLU A 147 13.07 5.55 7.26
CA GLU A 147 13.48 6.74 6.50
C GLU A 147 13.50 6.51 4.97
N ILE A 148 12.41 5.96 4.41
CA ILE A 148 12.29 5.65 2.97
C ILE A 148 12.56 6.85 2.05
N ASN A 149 12.21 8.07 2.48
CA ASN A 149 12.50 9.30 1.75
C ASN A 149 14.01 9.58 1.67
N ARG A 150 14.76 9.34 2.75
CA ARG A 150 16.22 9.44 2.74
C ARG A 150 16.86 8.36 1.85
N LEU A 151 16.34 7.13 1.87
CA LEU A 151 16.80 6.08 0.94
C LEU A 151 16.55 6.47 -0.53
N ALA A 152 15.38 7.05 -0.83
CA ALA A 152 15.01 7.47 -2.18
C ALA A 152 15.94 8.55 -2.76
N ASP A 153 16.45 9.42 -1.90
CA ASP A 153 17.40 10.48 -2.22
C ASP A 153 18.85 9.96 -2.29
N THR A 154 19.30 9.18 -1.30
CA THR A 154 20.70 8.76 -1.18
C THR A 154 21.07 7.51 -1.98
N SER A 155 20.10 6.77 -2.52
CA SER A 155 20.35 5.53 -3.28
C SER A 155 19.29 5.30 -4.39
N PRO A 156 19.40 6.03 -5.52
CA PRO A 156 18.51 5.86 -6.67
C PRO A 156 18.49 4.42 -7.21
N GLU A 157 19.62 3.71 -7.20
CA GLU A 157 19.72 2.34 -7.73
C GLU A 157 18.92 1.33 -6.90
N ILE A 158 18.91 1.51 -5.57
CA ILE A 158 18.08 0.69 -4.66
C ILE A 158 16.60 1.04 -4.87
N THR A 159 16.30 2.32 -5.10
CA THR A 159 14.95 2.79 -5.40
C THR A 159 14.39 2.16 -6.67
N ASP A 160 15.20 2.06 -7.72
CA ASP A 160 14.77 1.46 -8.99
C ASP A 160 14.55 -0.07 -8.84
N VAL A 161 15.38 -0.77 -8.06
CA VAL A 161 15.11 -2.16 -7.67
C VAL A 161 13.80 -2.29 -6.87
N LEU A 162 13.50 -1.35 -5.95
CA LEU A 162 12.22 -1.34 -5.23
C LEU A 162 11.03 -1.08 -6.17
N LEU A 163 11.19 -0.24 -7.20
CA LEU A 163 10.15 0.00 -8.22
C LEU A 163 9.79 -1.27 -9.00
N ASP A 164 10.76 -2.13 -9.32
CA ASP A 164 10.53 -3.42 -9.98
C ASP A 164 9.90 -4.45 -9.04
N VAL A 165 10.42 -4.56 -7.81
CA VAL A 165 9.96 -5.51 -6.79
C VAL A 165 8.56 -5.20 -6.29
N MET A 166 8.17 -3.92 -6.24
CA MET A 166 6.81 -3.46 -5.90
C MET A 166 5.93 -3.28 -7.15
N GLY A 167 6.51 -3.29 -8.36
CA GLY A 167 5.81 -2.98 -9.60
C GLY A 167 4.78 -4.03 -10.00
N THR A 168 5.09 -5.30 -9.72
CA THR A 168 4.25 -6.47 -10.05
C THR A 168 3.95 -7.30 -8.80
N LYS A 169 2.90 -8.13 -8.84
CA LYS A 169 2.51 -9.05 -7.75
C LYS A 169 2.37 -10.47 -8.33
N PRO A 170 3.34 -11.40 -8.13
CA PRO A 170 4.61 -11.21 -7.42
C PRO A 170 5.55 -10.24 -8.16
N GLY A 171 6.47 -9.64 -7.41
CA GLY A 171 7.56 -8.84 -7.97
C GLY A 171 8.66 -9.71 -8.57
N ARG A 172 9.69 -9.08 -9.11
CA ARG A 172 10.91 -9.73 -9.58
C ARG A 172 12.14 -8.95 -9.18
N ILE A 173 13.28 -9.64 -9.13
CA ILE A 173 14.59 -9.04 -9.09
C ILE A 173 15.46 -9.62 -10.19
N GLN A 174 16.19 -8.75 -10.88
CA GLN A 174 17.08 -9.09 -11.98
C GLN A 174 18.51 -8.74 -11.56
N ILE A 175 19.42 -9.70 -11.71
CA ILE A 175 20.85 -9.52 -11.44
C ILE A 175 21.57 -9.68 -12.77
N GLU A 176 22.27 -8.63 -13.21
CA GLU A 176 23.07 -8.60 -14.44
C GLU A 176 24.50 -8.20 -14.10
N GLU A 177 25.46 -8.97 -14.61
CA GLU A 177 26.88 -8.73 -14.39
C GLU A 177 27.66 -9.05 -15.66
N ALA A 178 28.73 -8.30 -15.93
CA ALA A 178 29.43 -8.35 -17.20
C ALA A 178 30.02 -9.74 -17.48
N GLY A 179 29.60 -10.36 -18.59
CA GLY A 179 30.06 -11.69 -19.01
C GLY A 179 29.29 -12.88 -18.42
N LEU A 180 28.26 -12.65 -17.59
CA LEU A 180 27.34 -13.69 -17.13
C LEU A 180 25.95 -13.54 -17.76
N SER A 181 25.18 -14.62 -17.79
CA SER A 181 23.75 -14.56 -18.11
C SER A 181 22.97 -13.84 -17.01
N HIS A 182 22.01 -12.99 -17.39
CA HIS A 182 21.11 -12.36 -16.42
C HIS A 182 20.33 -13.41 -15.64
N VAL A 183 20.07 -13.13 -14.36
CA VAL A 183 19.26 -14.00 -13.50
C VAL A 183 18.06 -13.23 -12.98
N GLU A 184 16.87 -13.59 -13.48
CA GLU A 184 15.60 -13.13 -12.92
C GLU A 184 15.10 -14.11 -11.83
N ILE A 185 14.69 -13.57 -10.69
CA ILE A 185 14.14 -14.30 -9.54
C ILE A 185 12.81 -13.65 -9.13
N PRO A 186 11.67 -14.35 -9.17
CA PRO A 186 10.41 -13.79 -8.71
C PRO A 186 10.39 -13.70 -7.17
N VAL A 187 10.02 -12.54 -6.65
CA VAL A 187 10.01 -12.24 -5.21
C VAL A 187 8.62 -11.79 -4.76
N GLN A 188 8.06 -12.54 -3.82
CA GLN A 188 6.81 -12.19 -3.15
C GLN A 188 7.16 -11.62 -1.78
N VAL A 189 7.12 -10.30 -1.63
CA VAL A 189 7.52 -9.63 -0.38
C VAL A 189 6.68 -8.38 -0.17
N SER A 190 6.19 -8.17 1.06
CA SER A 190 5.52 -6.92 1.41
C SER A 190 6.53 -5.90 1.91
N VAL A 191 6.51 -4.69 1.35
CA VAL A 191 7.41 -3.59 1.73
C VAL A 191 6.69 -2.69 2.71
N TRP A 192 7.26 -2.52 3.89
CA TRP A 192 6.79 -1.64 4.95
C TRP A 192 7.77 -0.47 5.07
N ALA A 193 7.29 0.74 4.92
CA ALA A 193 8.13 1.93 4.99
C ALA A 193 7.70 2.88 6.12
N ALA A 194 8.65 3.60 6.69
CA ALA A 194 8.41 4.76 7.54
C ALA A 194 9.18 5.98 7.03
N SER A 195 8.59 7.18 7.12
CA SER A 195 9.30 8.45 6.86
C SER A 195 8.85 9.55 7.83
N ASN A 196 9.63 10.63 7.90
CA ASN A 196 9.19 11.92 8.42
C ASN A 196 9.23 12.95 7.28
N PRO A 197 8.09 13.58 6.90
CA PRO A 197 8.05 14.57 5.83
C PRO A 197 8.62 15.94 6.22
N ASP A 198 8.72 16.24 7.53
CA ASP A 198 9.29 17.49 8.04
C ASP A 198 10.83 17.53 7.96
N GLU A 199 11.47 16.43 7.54
CA GLU A 199 12.92 16.32 7.38
C GLU A 199 13.30 16.27 5.91
N GLU A 200 14.43 16.87 5.54
CA GLU A 200 15.02 16.72 4.20
C GLU A 200 15.19 15.22 3.89
N PRO A 201 14.72 14.74 2.71
CA PRO A 201 14.38 15.51 1.51
C PRO A 201 12.88 15.86 1.34
N GLY A 202 12.06 15.76 2.40
CA GLY A 202 10.62 16.06 2.37
C GLY A 202 9.72 14.82 2.23
N PRO A 203 8.43 15.00 1.86
CA PRO A 203 7.48 13.92 1.58
C PRO A 203 7.94 13.02 0.43
N LEU A 204 7.57 11.74 0.46
CA LEU A 204 8.01 10.78 -0.57
C LEU A 204 7.32 11.03 -1.92
N GLU A 205 6.07 11.49 -1.92
CA GLU A 205 5.31 11.90 -3.10
C GLU A 205 5.95 13.09 -3.83
N GLU A 206 6.71 13.94 -3.13
CA GLU A 206 7.44 15.07 -3.71
C GLU A 206 8.84 14.66 -4.18
N ASN A 207 9.61 13.97 -3.34
CA ASN A 207 10.98 13.52 -3.67
C ASN A 207 11.01 12.46 -4.80
N ARG A 208 10.14 11.43 -4.72
CA ARG A 208 10.13 10.30 -5.66
C ARG A 208 8.71 9.78 -5.87
N LYS A 209 7.85 10.60 -6.50
CA LYS A 209 6.44 10.29 -6.82
C LYS A 209 6.21 8.86 -7.35
N GLN A 210 7.10 8.36 -8.22
CA GLN A 210 7.03 7.01 -8.77
C GLN A 210 7.09 5.91 -7.70
N LEU A 211 7.96 6.05 -6.68
CA LEU A 211 8.06 5.11 -5.57
C LEU A 211 6.88 5.26 -4.61
N SER A 212 6.41 6.48 -4.38
CA SER A 212 5.21 6.74 -3.59
C SER A 212 3.99 6.00 -4.17
N ASP A 213 3.71 6.12 -5.48
CA ASP A 213 2.61 5.38 -6.13
C ASP A 213 2.74 3.85 -6.00
N ARG A 214 3.93 3.29 -5.79
CA ARG A 214 4.09 1.85 -5.54
C ARG A 214 3.61 1.40 -4.16
N PHE A 215 3.45 2.29 -3.18
CA PHE A 215 2.76 1.91 -1.94
C PHE A 215 1.25 1.78 -2.19
N ASP A 216 0.68 0.64 -1.79
CA ASP A 216 -0.76 0.41 -1.92
C ASP A 216 -1.51 1.36 -1.00
N LEU A 217 -1.08 1.44 0.27
CA LEU A 217 -1.68 2.25 1.34
C LEU A 217 -0.62 3.14 2.04
N VAL A 218 -0.88 4.44 2.10
CA VAL A 218 -0.06 5.43 2.84
C VAL A 218 -0.89 6.02 3.98
N LEU A 219 -0.38 5.95 5.20
CA LEU A 219 -0.99 6.56 6.39
C LEU A 219 -0.15 7.73 6.88
N TYR A 220 -0.78 8.90 6.99
CA TYR A 220 -0.20 10.06 7.67
C TYR A 220 -0.58 10.07 9.15
N MET A 221 0.43 9.97 10.02
CA MET A 221 0.30 9.99 11.47
C MET A 221 0.72 11.35 12.03
N GLY A 222 -0.29 12.19 12.31
CA GLY A 222 -0.12 13.44 13.04
C GLY A 222 0.23 13.25 14.52
N ARG A 223 0.45 14.36 15.23
CA ARG A 223 0.56 14.33 16.70
C ARG A 223 -0.81 14.06 17.33
N PRO A 224 -0.89 13.39 18.50
CA PRO A 224 -2.11 13.37 19.29
C PRO A 224 -2.58 14.79 19.60
N THR A 225 -3.84 15.10 19.31
CA THR A 225 -4.44 16.44 19.48
C THR A 225 -5.29 16.59 20.74
N SER A 226 -5.59 15.50 21.46
CA SER A 226 -6.34 15.53 22.71
C SER A 226 -5.51 15.09 23.93
N ILE A 227 -5.78 15.73 25.06
CA ILE A 227 -5.13 15.44 26.35
C ILE A 227 -5.40 13.98 26.77
N GLU A 228 -6.62 13.48 26.52
CA GLU A 228 -7.01 12.10 26.81
C GLU A 228 -6.14 11.06 26.08
N VAL A 229 -5.86 11.26 24.79
CA VAL A 229 -5.01 10.33 24.04
C VAL A 229 -3.58 10.35 24.57
N VAL A 230 -3.03 11.54 24.88
CA VAL A 230 -1.69 11.65 25.49
C VAL A 230 -1.64 10.99 26.87
N SER A 231 -2.65 11.23 27.71
CA SER A 231 -2.77 10.62 29.04
C SER A 231 -2.84 9.09 28.96
N ASN A 232 -3.67 8.55 28.07
CA ASN A 232 -3.79 7.11 27.83
C ASN A 232 -2.46 6.48 27.35
N ILE A 233 -1.71 7.16 26.48
CA ILE A 233 -0.37 6.72 26.05
C ILE A 233 0.59 6.66 27.25
N LEU A 234 0.57 7.67 28.12
CA LEU A 234 1.43 7.72 29.31
C LEU A 234 1.06 6.64 30.32
N LEU A 235 -0.23 6.47 30.64
CA LEU A 235 -0.74 5.42 31.53
C LEU A 235 -0.37 4.02 31.03
N GLN A 236 -0.61 3.73 29.74
CA GLN A 236 -0.20 2.44 29.15
C GLN A 236 1.32 2.29 29.09
N SER A 237 2.09 3.39 29.04
CA SER A 237 3.54 3.34 29.16
C SER A 237 4.00 2.97 30.57
N GLU A 238 3.37 3.54 31.60
CA GLU A 238 3.64 3.25 33.01
C GLU A 238 3.25 1.82 33.39
N ILE A 239 2.04 1.37 33.05
CA ILE A 239 1.60 -0.02 33.29
C ILE A 239 2.59 -1.00 32.65
N SER A 240 2.97 -0.78 31.39
CA SER A 240 3.98 -1.61 30.71
C SER A 240 5.39 -1.55 31.35
N ARG A 241 5.71 -0.50 32.11
CA ARG A 241 6.98 -0.35 32.83
C ARG A 241 6.94 -1.15 34.13
N GLN A 242 5.82 -1.08 34.86
CA GLN A 242 5.58 -1.86 36.08
C GLN A 242 5.53 -3.36 35.76
N GLU A 243 4.70 -3.79 34.79
CA GLU A 243 4.63 -5.19 34.34
C GLU A 243 5.99 -5.77 33.90
N ARG A 244 6.88 -4.95 33.32
CA ARG A 244 8.22 -5.40 32.90
C ARG A 244 9.12 -5.72 34.10
N LEU A 245 8.94 -5.03 35.23
CA LEU A 245 9.70 -5.28 36.45
C LEU A 245 9.24 -6.57 37.15
N GLU A 246 8.02 -7.02 36.87
CA GLU A 246 7.40 -8.20 37.48
C GLU A 246 7.51 -9.48 36.63
N LEU A 247 7.72 -9.37 35.31
CA LEU A 247 7.69 -10.50 34.37
C LEU A 247 8.97 -10.58 33.50
N VAL A 248 9.90 -11.45 33.90
CA VAL A 248 11.20 -11.61 33.21
C VAL A 248 11.15 -12.57 32.00
N GLU A 249 10.25 -13.56 31.94
CA GLU A 249 10.43 -14.71 31.01
C GLU A 249 9.26 -15.07 30.06
N GLN A 250 8.05 -14.49 30.18
CA GLN A 250 6.88 -14.89 29.36
C GLN A 250 6.37 -13.93 28.23
N PRO A 251 7.13 -12.94 27.69
CA PRO A 251 6.54 -11.91 26.82
C PRO A 251 6.07 -12.38 25.42
N LEU A 252 6.56 -13.51 24.90
CA LEU A 252 6.34 -13.92 23.50
C LEU A 252 5.13 -14.84 23.25
N GLU A 253 4.54 -15.45 24.29
CA GLU A 253 3.37 -16.31 24.10
C GLU A 253 2.16 -15.56 23.54
N GLY A 254 1.93 -14.33 24.03
CA GLY A 254 0.82 -13.50 23.57
C GLY A 254 0.97 -13.09 22.10
N ASP A 255 2.19 -12.71 21.67
CA ASP A 255 2.47 -12.40 20.27
C ASP A 255 2.33 -13.65 19.38
N THR A 256 2.77 -14.82 19.87
CA THR A 256 2.63 -16.10 19.14
C THR A 256 1.15 -16.48 18.97
N LYS A 257 0.34 -16.34 20.04
CA LYS A 257 -1.12 -16.55 20.00
C LYS A 257 -1.79 -15.55 19.05
N TYR A 258 -1.32 -14.30 18.99
CA TYR A 258 -1.82 -13.28 18.07
C TYR A 258 -1.50 -13.61 16.60
N GLY A 259 -0.26 -14.02 16.30
CA GLY A 259 0.13 -14.49 14.96
C GLY A 259 -0.71 -15.68 14.49
N GLN A 260 -0.95 -16.67 15.37
CA GLN A 260 -1.85 -17.79 15.07
C GLN A 260 -3.30 -17.35 14.78
N GLN A 261 -3.79 -16.27 15.37
CA GLN A 261 -5.11 -15.71 15.04
C GLN A 261 -5.10 -15.08 13.65
N LEU A 262 -4.04 -14.36 13.26
CA LEU A 262 -3.89 -13.82 11.90
C LEU A 262 -3.79 -14.94 10.84
N SER A 263 -3.07 -16.03 11.12
CA SER A 263 -3.07 -17.22 10.25
C SER A 263 -4.47 -17.79 10.04
N LYS A 264 -5.26 -17.96 11.11
CA LYS A 264 -6.63 -18.47 11.02
C LYS A 264 -7.55 -17.55 10.21
N ILE A 265 -7.41 -16.24 10.38
CA ILE A 265 -8.15 -15.25 9.56
C ILE A 265 -7.72 -15.37 8.08
N ALA A 266 -6.43 -15.47 7.81
CA ALA A 266 -5.93 -15.63 6.45
C ALA A 266 -6.40 -16.95 5.80
N GLU A 267 -6.54 -18.03 6.56
CA GLU A 267 -7.09 -19.30 6.06
C GLU A 267 -8.61 -19.24 5.85
N GLU A 268 -9.38 -18.73 6.82
CA GLU A 268 -10.86 -18.68 6.78
C GLU A 268 -11.39 -17.77 5.67
N PHE A 269 -10.73 -16.62 5.45
CA PHE A 269 -11.18 -15.60 4.48
C PHE A 269 -10.42 -15.68 3.15
N LYS A 270 -9.66 -16.76 2.90
CA LYS A 270 -8.99 -16.97 1.62
C LYS A 270 -10.01 -17.10 0.48
N GLY A 271 -9.91 -16.21 -0.51
CA GLY A 271 -10.87 -16.15 -1.61
C GLY A 271 -12.11 -15.27 -1.34
N LEU A 272 -12.11 -14.46 -0.28
CA LEU A 272 -13.10 -13.40 -0.09
C LEU A 272 -13.05 -12.41 -1.28
N THR A 273 -14.17 -12.26 -2.00
CA THR A 273 -14.28 -11.36 -3.16
C THR A 273 -15.15 -10.14 -2.88
N MET A 274 -14.80 -8.99 -3.46
CA MET A 274 -15.67 -7.82 -3.49
C MET A 274 -16.87 -8.04 -4.45
N PRO A 275 -18.12 -7.78 -4.04
CA PRO A 275 -19.29 -7.81 -4.92
C PRO A 275 -19.25 -6.79 -6.07
N ASP A 276 -19.88 -7.11 -7.21
CA ASP A 276 -19.83 -6.26 -8.41
C ASP A 276 -20.45 -4.88 -8.24
N TYR A 277 -21.45 -4.71 -7.39
CA TYR A 277 -22.02 -3.39 -7.11
C TYR A 277 -21.01 -2.47 -6.39
N LEU A 278 -20.10 -3.03 -5.58
CA LEU A 278 -18.99 -2.30 -4.96
C LEU A 278 -17.86 -2.02 -5.95
N ARG A 279 -17.53 -2.98 -6.84
CA ARG A 279 -16.60 -2.73 -7.96
C ARG A 279 -17.08 -1.56 -8.82
N ASN A 280 -18.35 -1.60 -9.25
CA ASN A 280 -19.01 -0.54 -9.99
C ASN A 280 -19.02 0.81 -9.23
N PHE A 281 -19.17 0.78 -7.90
CA PHE A 281 -19.07 1.98 -7.08
C PHE A 281 -17.66 2.60 -7.15
N ILE A 282 -16.61 1.79 -7.01
CA ILE A 282 -15.22 2.28 -7.09
C ILE A 282 -14.87 2.73 -8.52
N SER A 283 -15.30 2.01 -9.57
CA SER A 283 -15.14 2.43 -10.96
C SER A 283 -15.83 3.76 -11.27
N ARG A 284 -16.98 4.05 -10.62
CA ARG A 284 -17.63 5.36 -10.71
C ARG A 284 -16.83 6.46 -10.01
N LEU A 285 -16.14 6.17 -8.90
CA LEU A 285 -15.22 7.13 -8.28
C LEU A 285 -14.04 7.44 -9.22
N TYR A 286 -13.40 6.40 -9.77
CA TYR A 286 -12.30 6.52 -10.75
C TYR A 286 -12.66 7.49 -11.90
N LEU A 287 -13.79 7.24 -12.57
CA LEU A 287 -14.25 8.05 -13.70
C LEU A 287 -14.72 9.45 -13.31
N LYS A 288 -15.44 9.59 -12.18
CA LYS A 288 -16.01 10.88 -11.75
C LYS A 288 -14.93 11.88 -11.31
N TYR A 289 -13.85 11.39 -10.71
CA TYR A 289 -12.79 12.21 -10.13
C TYR A 289 -11.50 12.22 -10.96
N ASN A 290 -11.51 11.63 -12.17
CA ASN A 290 -10.34 11.51 -13.06
C ASN A 290 -9.09 11.00 -12.32
N ILE A 291 -9.23 9.89 -11.58
CA ILE A 291 -8.12 9.29 -10.83
C ILE A 291 -7.18 8.61 -11.83
N GLU A 292 -5.99 9.15 -12.06
CA GLU A 292 -5.07 8.68 -13.12
C GLU A 292 -4.22 7.45 -12.73
N SER A 293 -4.74 6.57 -11.86
CA SER A 293 -4.03 5.37 -11.40
C SER A 293 -4.99 4.20 -11.18
N LEU A 294 -4.88 3.15 -12.00
CA LEU A 294 -5.60 1.89 -11.78
C LEU A 294 -5.11 1.19 -10.49
N ARG A 295 -3.83 1.35 -10.16
CA ARG A 295 -3.23 0.85 -8.91
C ARG A 295 -3.91 1.43 -7.67
N ALA A 296 -4.42 2.65 -7.75
CA ALA A 296 -5.25 3.25 -6.69
C ALA A 296 -6.54 2.44 -6.44
N ILE A 297 -7.19 2.00 -7.52
CA ILE A 297 -8.46 1.26 -7.48
C ILE A 297 -8.23 -0.18 -7.02
N GLU A 298 -7.14 -0.81 -7.49
CA GLU A 298 -6.70 -2.12 -7.00
C GLU A 298 -6.37 -2.09 -5.51
N ALA A 299 -5.64 -1.07 -5.04
CA ALA A 299 -5.35 -0.88 -3.62
C ALA A 299 -6.60 -0.64 -2.76
N ILE A 300 -7.60 0.11 -3.26
CA ILE A 300 -8.91 0.25 -2.60
C ILE A 300 -9.62 -1.12 -2.52
N GLN A 301 -9.66 -1.89 -3.61
CA GLN A 301 -10.31 -3.21 -3.62
C GLN A 301 -9.61 -4.20 -2.67
N GLN A 302 -8.28 -4.34 -2.78
CA GLN A 302 -7.47 -5.24 -1.97
C GLN A 302 -7.56 -4.84 -0.48
N GLY A 303 -7.42 -3.54 -0.18
CA GLY A 303 -7.55 -3.02 1.17
C GLY A 303 -8.94 -3.23 1.78
N ALA A 304 -10.02 -3.03 1.01
CA ALA A 304 -11.39 -3.24 1.51
C ALA A 304 -11.68 -4.72 1.80
N ILE A 305 -11.19 -5.65 0.95
CA ILE A 305 -11.26 -7.10 1.18
C ILE A 305 -10.49 -7.47 2.46
N LEU A 306 -9.26 -6.98 2.60
CA LEU A 306 -8.41 -7.25 3.77
C LEU A 306 -8.98 -6.66 5.07
N HIS A 307 -9.53 -5.44 5.04
CA HIS A 307 -10.21 -4.84 6.20
C HIS A 307 -11.47 -5.65 6.59
N CYS A 308 -12.25 -6.10 5.61
CA CYS A 308 -13.39 -6.98 5.84
C CYS A 308 -12.97 -8.32 6.48
N ALA A 309 -11.90 -8.95 5.99
CA ALA A 309 -11.33 -10.17 6.56
C ALA A 309 -10.79 -9.96 7.99
N LEU A 310 -10.09 -8.85 8.24
CA LEU A 310 -9.59 -8.50 9.58
C LEU A 310 -10.74 -8.32 10.60
N ARG A 311 -11.88 -7.75 10.16
CA ARG A 311 -13.13 -7.66 10.94
C ARG A 311 -13.94 -8.96 10.95
N ARG A 312 -13.42 -10.05 10.38
CA ARG A 312 -14.02 -11.40 10.27
C ARG A 312 -15.43 -11.40 9.64
N ARG A 313 -15.67 -10.52 8.66
CA ARG A 313 -16.90 -10.47 7.88
C ARG A 313 -16.75 -11.19 6.55
N LYS A 314 -17.79 -11.94 6.15
CA LYS A 314 -17.86 -12.69 4.89
C LYS A 314 -18.36 -11.87 3.69
N GLN A 315 -18.66 -10.58 3.91
CA GLN A 315 -19.14 -9.66 2.87
C GLN A 315 -18.53 -8.28 3.11
N VAL A 316 -17.88 -7.77 2.06
CA VAL A 316 -17.32 -6.41 2.01
C VAL A 316 -18.46 -5.40 2.01
N LEU A 317 -18.32 -4.31 2.77
CA LEU A 317 -19.30 -3.23 2.91
C LEU A 317 -18.73 -1.90 2.40
N VAL A 318 -19.60 -0.91 2.18
CA VAL A 318 -19.17 0.46 1.81
C VAL A 318 -18.24 1.08 2.85
N SER A 319 -18.47 0.78 4.14
CA SER A 319 -17.60 1.21 5.24
C SER A 319 -16.15 0.70 5.13
N ASP A 320 -15.92 -0.47 4.50
CA ASP A 320 -14.57 -0.99 4.27
C ASP A 320 -13.84 -0.16 3.20
N ILE A 321 -14.56 0.25 2.16
CA ILE A 321 -14.05 1.09 1.08
C ILE A 321 -13.77 2.49 1.61
N LEU A 322 -14.71 3.08 2.35
CA LEU A 322 -14.57 4.37 3.03
C LEU A 322 -13.32 4.43 3.91
N ARG A 323 -13.08 3.38 4.71
CA ARG A 323 -11.90 3.30 5.59
C ARG A 323 -10.57 3.29 4.83
N VAL A 324 -10.56 2.80 3.59
CA VAL A 324 -9.36 2.57 2.78
C VAL A 324 -9.11 3.69 1.75
N ILE A 325 -10.15 4.39 1.27
CA ILE A 325 -10.04 5.50 0.32
C ILE A 325 -8.97 6.54 0.72
N PRO A 326 -8.93 7.09 1.96
CA PRO A 326 -7.90 8.04 2.35
C PRO A 326 -6.48 7.47 2.22
N LEU A 327 -6.31 6.19 2.58
CA LEU A 327 -5.02 5.51 2.59
C LEU A 327 -4.51 5.20 1.18
N ALA A 328 -5.42 4.88 0.26
CA ALA A 328 -5.06 4.54 -1.11
C ALA A 328 -4.95 5.77 -2.04
N LEU A 329 -5.59 6.89 -1.71
CA LEU A 329 -5.63 8.07 -2.58
C LEU A 329 -4.73 9.24 -2.14
N LYS A 330 -4.42 9.44 -0.84
CA LYS A 330 -3.73 10.65 -0.36
C LYS A 330 -2.46 10.98 -1.14
N HIS A 331 -1.64 9.99 -1.45
CA HIS A 331 -0.37 10.13 -2.15
C HIS A 331 -0.48 10.11 -3.69
N ARG A 332 -1.69 9.95 -4.22
CA ARG A 332 -1.96 9.79 -5.67
C ARG A 332 -2.78 10.93 -6.28
N VAL A 333 -3.63 11.59 -5.49
CA VAL A 333 -4.48 12.71 -5.93
C VAL A 333 -4.20 13.97 -5.11
N ASP A 334 -4.56 15.13 -5.63
CA ASP A 334 -4.47 16.39 -4.89
C ASP A 334 -5.50 16.46 -3.73
N GLY A 335 -5.25 17.34 -2.77
CA GLY A 335 -6.08 17.47 -1.56
C GLY A 335 -7.53 17.93 -1.83
N ASP A 336 -7.80 18.69 -2.89
CA ASP A 336 -9.16 19.12 -3.25
C ASP A 336 -9.92 17.94 -3.86
N THR A 337 -9.32 17.21 -4.80
CA THR A 337 -9.88 15.96 -5.33
C THR A 337 -10.17 14.95 -4.21
N LEU A 338 -9.23 14.73 -3.27
CA LEU A 338 -9.46 13.86 -2.12
C LEU A 338 -10.65 14.33 -1.26
N THR A 339 -10.71 15.62 -0.93
CA THR A 339 -11.80 16.20 -0.13
C THR A 339 -13.16 16.04 -0.83
N ARG A 340 -13.22 16.26 -2.15
CA ARG A 340 -14.43 16.07 -2.96
C ARG A 340 -14.84 14.60 -3.10
N VAL A 341 -13.89 13.65 -3.03
CA VAL A 341 -14.20 12.21 -2.95
C VAL A 341 -14.86 11.93 -1.60
N LEU A 342 -14.20 12.24 -0.48
CA LEU A 342 -14.67 11.93 0.87
C LEU A 342 -16.06 12.51 1.14
N ASN A 343 -16.24 13.83 0.94
CA ASN A 343 -17.53 14.51 1.13
C ASN A 343 -18.67 13.88 0.30
N ASN A 344 -18.39 13.27 -0.85
CA ASN A 344 -19.41 12.63 -1.67
C ASN A 344 -19.72 11.19 -1.28
N VAL A 345 -18.78 10.49 -0.65
CA VAL A 345 -19.05 9.16 -0.11
C VAL A 345 -19.75 9.27 1.24
N ASP A 346 -19.37 10.24 2.09
CA ASP A 346 -20.02 10.50 3.37
C ASP A 346 -21.51 10.87 3.18
N ALA A 347 -21.80 11.83 2.29
CA ALA A 347 -23.17 12.18 1.89
C ALA A 347 -23.94 11.03 1.20
N ARG A 348 -23.22 9.98 0.75
CA ARG A 348 -23.82 8.75 0.23
C ARG A 348 -23.99 7.67 1.28
N GLU A 349 -23.27 7.69 2.38
CA GLU A 349 -23.53 6.77 3.50
C GLU A 349 -24.93 7.06 4.07
N GLU A 350 -25.28 8.34 4.23
CA GLU A 350 -26.64 8.80 4.58
C GLU A 350 -27.72 8.36 3.59
N THR A 351 -27.46 8.42 2.27
CA THR A 351 -28.44 7.98 1.26
C THR A 351 -28.46 6.47 1.00
N VAL A 352 -27.39 5.74 1.28
CA VAL A 352 -27.35 4.26 1.16
C VAL A 352 -28.20 3.60 2.26
N ILE A 353 -28.37 4.26 3.41
CA ILE A 353 -29.33 3.87 4.46
C ILE A 353 -30.80 4.01 3.98
N SER A 354 -31.06 4.72 2.87
CA SER A 354 -32.42 5.02 2.35
C SER A 354 -32.69 4.49 0.93
N PHE A 355 -32.19 3.30 0.57
CA PHE A 355 -32.61 2.64 -0.68
C PHE A 355 -34.03 2.02 -0.57
N PRO A 356 -35.02 2.46 -1.38
CA PRO A 356 -36.33 1.82 -1.42
C PRO A 356 -36.26 0.57 -2.32
N GLY A 357 -36.10 -0.62 -1.73
CA GLY A 357 -36.07 -1.84 -2.56
C GLY A 357 -35.51 -3.11 -1.93
N THR A 358 -35.89 -3.48 -0.71
CA THR A 358 -35.91 -4.91 -0.30
C THR A 358 -36.83 -5.08 0.91
N GLY A 359 -38.00 -5.67 0.69
CA GLY A 359 -38.94 -6.00 1.75
C GLY A 359 -38.51 -7.25 2.53
N LEU A 360 -37.55 -7.12 3.44
CA LEU A 360 -37.42 -8.04 4.58
C LEU A 360 -37.60 -7.23 5.87
N ALA A 361 -38.63 -7.59 6.64
CA ALA A 361 -38.87 -7.02 7.95
C ALA A 361 -37.80 -7.51 8.94
N ALA A 362 -36.76 -6.71 9.16
CA ALA A 362 -35.85 -6.89 10.28
C ALA A 362 -36.51 -6.33 11.54
N ALA A 363 -36.95 -7.21 12.44
CA ALA A 363 -37.53 -6.82 13.72
C ALA A 363 -36.46 -6.15 14.61
N THR A 364 -36.56 -4.85 14.78
CA THR A 364 -35.73 -4.07 15.71
C THR A 364 -36.23 -4.26 17.15
N GLN A 365 -35.69 -5.25 17.85
CA GLN A 365 -35.62 -5.20 19.32
C GLN A 365 -34.40 -4.39 19.73
N GLY A 366 -34.62 -3.38 20.57
CA GLY A 366 -33.71 -2.24 20.70
C GLY A 366 -32.67 -2.35 21.80
N TYR A 367 -31.74 -1.38 21.77
CA TYR A 367 -31.04 -0.84 22.93
C TYR A 367 -31.22 0.68 22.94
N PRO A 368 -31.24 1.33 24.12
CA PRO A 368 -31.82 2.66 24.27
C PRO A 368 -30.90 3.78 23.79
N ALA A 369 -31.51 4.80 23.18
CA ALA A 369 -30.88 6.11 23.06
C ALA A 369 -30.81 6.75 24.46
N VAL A 370 -29.65 7.33 24.81
CA VAL A 370 -29.52 8.16 26.01
C VAL A 370 -30.10 9.53 25.69
N SER A 371 -30.95 10.02 26.59
CA SER A 371 -31.85 11.15 26.34
C SER A 371 -31.17 12.51 26.37
N GLU A 372 -31.86 13.45 25.71
CA GLU A 372 -31.72 14.89 25.90
C GLU A 372 -31.82 15.28 27.39
N PHE A 373 -31.19 16.39 27.74
CA PHE A 373 -31.50 17.14 28.96
C PHE A 373 -31.71 18.61 28.59
N GLU A 374 -32.88 19.14 28.95
CA GLU A 374 -33.27 20.53 28.69
C GLU A 374 -32.63 21.51 29.70
N ASN A 375 -32.78 22.80 29.39
CA ASN A 375 -32.33 23.95 30.18
C ASN A 375 -32.93 23.98 31.60
N GLU A 376 -32.26 24.66 32.55
CA GLU A 376 -32.80 25.93 33.07
C GLU A 376 -31.84 26.81 33.90
N SER A 377 -32.08 28.12 33.82
CA SER A 377 -31.78 29.17 34.82
C SER A 377 -30.33 29.67 35.08
N GLN A 378 -30.02 30.78 34.40
CA GLN A 378 -29.56 32.07 34.97
C GLN A 378 -28.72 32.11 36.27
N THR A 379 -27.52 32.69 36.19
CA THR A 379 -27.20 33.98 36.85
C THR A 379 -26.18 34.74 36.00
N GLY A 380 -26.23 36.08 36.00
CA GLY A 380 -25.40 36.92 35.14
C GLY A 380 -24.46 37.84 35.89
N VAL A 381 -23.33 38.19 35.27
CA VAL A 381 -22.52 39.37 35.62
C VAL A 381 -22.17 40.10 34.32
N LYS A 382 -22.44 41.41 34.29
CA LYS A 382 -22.03 42.31 33.21
C LYS A 382 -20.65 42.91 33.50
N THR A 383 -19.80 43.01 32.48
CA THR A 383 -18.76 44.04 32.41
C THR A 383 -18.62 44.54 30.97
N THR A 384 -18.67 45.86 30.80
CA THR A 384 -18.57 46.57 29.52
C THR A 384 -17.54 47.68 29.60
N VAL A 385 -16.54 47.65 28.73
CA VAL A 385 -15.73 48.78 28.20
C VAL A 385 -15.36 48.35 26.77
N GLY A 386 -15.65 49.07 25.68
CA GLY A 386 -14.94 50.27 25.20
C GLY A 386 -13.60 49.85 24.57
N GLU A 387 -13.25 50.15 23.30
CA GLU A 387 -13.58 51.31 22.45
C GLU A 387 -13.67 50.98 20.94
N GLN A 388 -13.95 51.99 20.11
CA GLN A 388 -14.04 51.99 18.64
C GLN A 388 -12.61 51.97 18.00
N VAL A 389 -12.37 51.79 16.68
CA VAL A 389 -12.52 52.82 15.62
C VAL A 389 -12.16 52.27 14.21
N GLN A 390 -13.02 52.57 13.21
CA GLN A 390 -12.84 52.73 11.74
C GLN A 390 -12.42 51.62 10.72
N SER A 391 -13.38 51.36 9.82
CA SER A 391 -13.34 51.17 8.34
C SER A 391 -12.30 52.00 7.55
N THR A 392 -11.80 51.75 6.32
CA THR A 392 -12.13 50.95 5.08
C THR A 392 -11.00 51.21 4.03
N PRO A 393 -11.07 50.88 2.71
CA PRO A 393 -11.29 49.61 1.97
C PRO A 393 -10.10 49.31 0.97
N PRO A 394 -10.10 48.23 0.16
CA PRO A 394 -8.94 47.89 -0.70
C PRO A 394 -8.91 48.62 -2.06
N LYS A 395 -7.71 48.94 -2.56
CA LYS A 395 -7.50 49.50 -3.91
C LYS A 395 -7.45 48.40 -4.99
N ARG A 396 -8.23 48.61 -6.05
CA ARG A 396 -8.22 47.85 -7.30
C ARG A 396 -7.83 48.81 -8.42
N ASN A 397 -6.87 48.47 -9.26
CA ASN A 397 -6.61 49.19 -10.51
C ASN A 397 -6.56 48.22 -11.70
N ARG A 398 -7.05 48.67 -12.85
CA ARG A 398 -7.32 47.87 -14.05
C ARG A 398 -6.33 48.20 -15.16
N SER A 399 -6.00 47.16 -15.94
CA SER A 399 -5.94 47.16 -17.43
C SER A 399 -4.85 48.00 -18.13
N LEU A 400 -4.25 47.43 -19.19
CA LEU A 400 -4.47 47.89 -20.58
C LEU A 400 -3.80 46.95 -21.61
N LEU A 401 -4.64 46.47 -22.52
CA LEU A 401 -4.40 46.16 -23.95
C LEU A 401 -3.66 44.89 -24.43
N GLU A 402 -4.35 44.31 -25.40
CA GLU A 402 -4.16 43.14 -26.27
C GLU A 402 -3.13 43.41 -27.43
N PRO A 403 -3.21 42.76 -28.62
CA PRO A 403 -2.88 41.37 -28.94
C PRO A 403 -1.95 41.23 -30.19
N ILE A 404 -1.34 40.06 -30.44
CA ILE A 404 -0.92 39.67 -31.81
C ILE A 404 -1.27 38.21 -32.13
N ARG A 405 -1.93 38.01 -33.28
CA ARG A 405 -2.14 36.74 -33.99
C ARG A 405 -1.26 36.71 -35.25
N SER A 406 -0.99 35.50 -35.77
CA SER A 406 -0.37 35.19 -37.09
C SER A 406 1.11 35.59 -37.24
N PHE A 407 1.98 34.78 -37.83
CA PHE A 407 1.93 34.35 -39.24
C PHE A 407 2.56 32.97 -39.52
N PHE A 408 2.20 32.40 -40.69
CA PHE A 408 2.84 31.21 -41.28
C PHE A 408 4.22 31.53 -41.88
N SER A 409 5.15 30.58 -41.78
CA SER A 409 5.97 30.11 -42.92
C SER A 409 6.60 28.76 -42.57
N GLY A 410 6.88 27.93 -43.58
CA GLY A 410 7.40 26.57 -43.38
C GLY A 410 8.53 26.22 -44.35
N GLY A 411 8.83 24.92 -44.45
CA GLY A 411 9.93 24.36 -45.23
C GLY A 411 11.01 23.74 -44.34
N GLY A 412 11.63 22.60 -44.67
CA GLY A 412 11.41 21.71 -45.81
C GLY A 412 12.68 20.90 -46.14
N GLY A 413 12.54 19.58 -46.40
CA GLY A 413 13.66 18.65 -46.64
C GLY A 413 14.37 18.20 -45.35
N ALA A 414 15.07 17.06 -45.27
CA ALA A 414 15.38 15.97 -46.21
C ALA A 414 15.98 14.77 -45.39
N SER A 415 15.99 13.49 -45.79
CA SER A 415 15.31 12.72 -46.85
C SER A 415 15.51 11.20 -46.58
N GLN A 416 15.39 10.34 -47.61
CA GLN A 416 15.78 8.91 -47.71
C GLN A 416 14.83 7.80 -47.18
N GLN A 417 14.46 6.94 -48.13
CA GLN A 417 13.70 5.70 -47.98
C GLN A 417 14.66 4.50 -47.84
N LEU A 418 14.23 3.47 -47.12
CA LEU A 418 14.42 2.08 -47.53
C LEU A 418 13.10 1.35 -47.31
N ASP A 419 12.72 0.51 -48.27
CA ASP A 419 11.35 0.02 -48.46
C ASP A 419 11.33 -1.52 -48.42
N SER A 420 10.41 -2.12 -47.67
CA SER A 420 9.93 -3.51 -47.82
C SER A 420 8.94 -3.89 -46.70
N GLY A 421 7.68 -4.12 -47.05
CA GLY A 421 6.69 -4.70 -46.14
C GLY A 421 5.28 -4.10 -46.30
N LEU A 422 4.32 -4.95 -46.68
CA LEU A 422 2.92 -4.63 -46.95
C LEU A 422 2.25 -3.72 -45.87
N PRO A 423 1.41 -2.74 -46.27
CA PRO A 423 0.85 -1.77 -45.34
C PRO A 423 -0.28 -2.35 -44.48
N MET A 424 -0.08 -2.36 -43.17
CA MET A 424 -1.19 -2.44 -42.21
C MET A 424 -2.11 -1.21 -42.38
N PRO A 425 -3.45 -1.36 -42.35
CA PRO A 425 -4.35 -0.22 -42.46
C PRO A 425 -4.16 0.72 -41.27
N ARG A 426 -3.78 1.98 -41.53
CA ARG A 426 -3.68 3.01 -40.50
C ARG A 426 -5.02 3.17 -39.79
N ALA A 427 -5.06 2.87 -38.49
CA ALA A 427 -6.23 3.12 -37.66
C ALA A 427 -6.63 4.60 -37.75
N ARG A 428 -7.82 4.88 -38.27
CA ARG A 428 -8.40 6.22 -38.24
C ARG A 428 -8.73 6.58 -36.78
N ARG A 429 -8.49 7.84 -36.39
CA ARG A 429 -8.95 8.35 -35.08
C ARG A 429 -10.48 8.22 -35.02
N LEU A 430 -11.02 7.80 -33.87
CA LEU A 430 -12.46 7.49 -33.70
C LEU A 430 -13.41 8.64 -34.12
N GLY A 431 -12.96 9.89 -34.10
CA GLY A 431 -13.76 11.05 -34.53
C GLY A 431 -14.04 11.17 -36.03
N ALA A 432 -13.72 10.17 -36.86
CA ALA A 432 -13.84 10.20 -38.31
C ALA A 432 -14.73 9.07 -38.91
N LEU A 433 -15.54 8.40 -38.09
CA LEU A 433 -16.46 7.33 -38.51
C LEU A 433 -17.92 7.80 -38.49
N GLY A 434 -18.69 7.41 -39.50
CA GLY A 434 -20.12 7.69 -39.57
C GLY A 434 -20.93 6.87 -38.57
N LYS A 435 -22.08 7.39 -38.13
CA LYS A 435 -22.98 6.71 -37.17
C LYS A 435 -23.43 5.32 -37.65
N GLU A 436 -23.51 5.12 -38.96
CA GLU A 436 -23.88 3.85 -39.59
C GLU A 436 -22.72 2.83 -39.67
N GLU A 437 -21.46 3.30 -39.69
CA GLU A 437 -20.28 2.42 -39.66
C GLU A 437 -20.02 1.86 -38.25
N LEU A 438 -20.25 2.67 -37.20
CA LEU A 438 -20.18 2.25 -35.80
C LEU A 438 -21.15 1.09 -35.48
N ILE A 439 -22.37 1.13 -36.03
CA ILE A 439 -23.40 0.09 -35.85
C ILE A 439 -23.00 -1.22 -36.57
N ARG A 440 -22.20 -1.15 -37.64
CA ARG A 440 -21.64 -2.37 -38.28
C ARG A 440 -20.56 -3.01 -37.42
N SER A 441 -19.63 -2.24 -36.85
CA SER A 441 -18.56 -2.81 -36.02
C SER A 441 -19.08 -3.50 -34.75
N GLU A 442 -20.17 -3.02 -34.13
CA GLU A 442 -20.78 -3.72 -32.97
C GLU A 442 -21.41 -5.07 -33.34
N ASN A 443 -21.95 -5.22 -34.56
CA ASN A 443 -22.58 -6.46 -35.00
C ASN A 443 -21.57 -7.51 -35.46
N ASP A 444 -20.43 -7.10 -36.01
CA ASP A 444 -19.35 -8.03 -36.34
C ASP A 444 -18.64 -8.54 -35.06
N PHE A 445 -18.45 -7.69 -34.04
CA PHE A 445 -17.90 -8.13 -32.73
C PHE A 445 -18.77 -9.19 -32.04
N LYS A 446 -20.11 -9.05 -32.11
CA LYS A 446 -21.06 -10.02 -31.54
C LYS A 446 -21.16 -11.34 -32.30
N ARG A 447 -20.58 -11.44 -33.50
CA ARG A 447 -20.50 -12.70 -34.26
C ARG A 447 -19.26 -13.52 -33.93
N THR A 448 -18.21 -12.90 -33.41
CA THR A 448 -16.97 -13.58 -32.99
C THR A 448 -17.01 -14.18 -31.59
N GLU A 449 -18.03 -13.89 -30.76
CA GLU A 449 -18.19 -14.49 -29.42
C GLU A 449 -19.06 -15.76 -29.39
N ASN A 450 -19.48 -16.29 -30.56
CA ASN A 450 -20.32 -17.49 -30.68
C ASN A 450 -19.78 -18.51 -31.72
N GLN A 451 -18.45 -18.66 -31.79
CA GLN A 451 -17.76 -19.76 -32.49
C GLN A 451 -16.62 -20.31 -31.62
#